data_AF-A0A350ILT0-F1
#
_entry.id   AF-A0A350ILT0-F1
#
_cell.length_a   1.000
_cell.length_b   1.000
_cell.length_c   1.000
_cell.angle_alpha   90.00
_cell.angle_beta   90.00
_cell.angle_gamma   90.00
#
_symmetry.space_group_name_H-M   'P 1'
#
loop_
_entity.id
_entity.type
_entity.pdbx_description
1 polymer ?
#
loop_
_entity_poly.entity_id
_entity_poly.type
_entity_poly.pdbx_seq_one_letter_code
_entity_poly.pdbx_strand_id
1 'polypeptide(L)'
;LTHRYCNNARARNETPQIFGRTPYTPIVTRTRKHKSRTIIIEDEEIFCNNSIAVLINTANWLIKKGKITPSECPIKIEGSSYLINTRPYHEDGRDFRTKKELQNNLFLEGNWSSDNCINKSKELLIRFGIPATNFDLEE
;
A
#
# COMPACT_ATOMS: atom_id res chain seq x y z
N LEU A 1 10.63 -73.22 14.41
CA LEU A 1 11.01 -72.34 15.52
C LEU A 1 11.64 -71.08 14.92
N THR A 2 11.11 -69.88 15.23
CA THR A 2 11.66 -68.49 15.00
C THR A 2 12.03 -68.09 13.56
N HIS A 3 11.33 -67.22 12.80
CA HIS A 3 10.83 -65.84 12.96
C HIS A 3 11.90 -64.71 12.89
N ARG A 4 11.67 -63.74 11.98
CA ARG A 4 12.22 -62.34 11.86
C ARG A 4 13.63 -62.19 11.25
N TYR A 5 13.99 -61.18 10.43
CA TYR A 5 13.49 -59.80 10.20
C TYR A 5 14.03 -59.23 8.86
N CYS A 6 13.39 -58.20 8.31
CA CYS A 6 13.82 -57.44 7.12
C CYS A 6 14.72 -56.22 7.44
N ASN A 7 15.51 -55.83 6.43
CA ASN A 7 15.88 -54.46 5.99
C ASN A 7 16.89 -53.56 6.71
N ASN A 8 17.63 -52.86 5.83
CA ASN A 8 18.34 -51.58 5.93
C ASN A 8 19.72 -51.54 6.63
N ALA A 9 20.76 -51.69 5.83
CA ALA A 9 22.11 -51.21 6.16
C ALA A 9 22.23 -49.70 5.90
N ARG A 10 22.58 -48.94 6.95
CA ARG A 10 23.06 -47.54 6.90
C ARG A 10 24.46 -47.49 7.51
N ALA A 11 25.42 -46.90 6.81
CA ALA A 11 26.58 -46.18 7.34
C ALA A 11 27.15 -45.34 6.17
N ARG A 12 26.86 -44.04 6.03
CA ARG A 12 27.51 -42.86 6.65
C ARG A 12 29.03 -42.98 6.72
N ASN A 13 29.72 -42.40 5.73
CA ASN A 13 31.03 -41.77 5.91
C ASN A 13 30.99 -40.39 5.25
N GLU A 14 31.18 -39.38 6.08
CA GLU A 14 31.09 -37.95 5.81
C GLU A 14 32.42 -37.47 5.23
N THR A 15 32.39 -36.75 4.09
CA THR A 15 33.55 -35.99 3.61
C THR A 15 33.16 -34.51 3.58
N PRO A 16 33.71 -33.66 4.48
CA PRO A 16 33.37 -32.25 4.52
C PRO A 16 33.92 -31.52 3.30
N GLN A 17 33.02 -30.84 2.56
CA GLN A 17 33.37 -29.94 1.47
C GLN A 17 33.95 -28.64 2.04
N ILE A 18 35.16 -28.28 1.61
CA ILE A 18 35.85 -27.04 1.95
C ILE A 18 35.16 -25.89 1.20
N PHE A 19 34.37 -25.08 1.92
CA PHE A 19 33.78 -23.85 1.38
C PHE A 19 34.83 -22.73 1.36
N GLY A 20 35.18 -22.27 0.16
CA GLY A 20 35.99 -21.07 -0.06
C GLY A 20 35.30 -19.83 0.50
N ARG A 21 36.04 -19.04 1.29
CA ARG A 21 35.59 -17.77 1.87
C ARG A 21 35.58 -16.68 0.78
N THR A 22 34.41 -16.35 0.23
CA THR A 22 34.22 -15.03 -0.39
C THR A 22 34.09 -13.99 0.72
N PRO A 23 34.81 -12.85 0.69
CA PRO A 23 34.61 -11.80 1.67
C PRO A 23 33.20 -11.24 1.52
N TYR A 24 32.37 -11.47 2.53
CA TYR A 24 31.05 -10.87 2.66
C TYR A 24 31.22 -9.34 2.70
N THR A 25 30.92 -8.65 1.61
CA THR A 25 30.63 -7.21 1.71
C THR A 25 29.29 -7.08 2.43
N PRO A 26 29.21 -6.33 3.54
CA PRO A 26 27.92 -6.08 4.15
C PRO A 26 27.04 -5.38 3.10
N ILE A 27 25.86 -5.95 2.83
CA ILE A 27 24.83 -5.26 2.07
C ILE A 27 24.44 -4.06 2.94
N VAL A 28 24.99 -2.88 2.62
CA VAL A 28 24.51 -1.63 3.18
C VAL A 28 23.11 -1.44 2.60
N THR A 29 22.10 -1.95 3.30
CA THR A 29 20.72 -1.52 3.08
C THR A 29 20.69 -0.04 3.45
N ARG A 30 20.92 0.83 2.46
CA ARG A 30 20.61 2.25 2.57
C ARG A 30 19.10 2.33 2.82
N THR A 31 18.69 2.33 4.08
CA THR A 31 17.33 2.65 4.47
C THR A 31 17.14 4.10 4.08
N ARG A 32 16.55 4.35 2.90
CA ARG A 32 16.06 5.68 2.58
C ARG A 32 15.09 6.04 3.69
N LYS A 33 15.43 7.05 4.50
CA LYS A 33 14.48 7.65 5.44
C LYS A 33 13.29 8.10 4.60
N HIS A 34 12.19 7.37 4.69
CA HIS A 34 10.97 7.75 4.00
C HIS A 34 10.49 9.05 4.63
N LYS A 35 10.24 10.07 3.79
CA LYS A 35 9.65 11.33 4.26
C LYS A 35 8.24 11.03 4.76
N SER A 36 8.09 10.96 6.08
CA SER A 36 6.80 11.02 6.75
C SER A 36 6.14 12.35 6.41
N ARG A 37 4.82 12.33 6.36
CA ARG A 37 4.02 13.50 6.04
C ARG A 37 2.89 13.62 7.04
N THR A 38 2.48 14.83 7.31
CA THR A 38 1.31 15.13 8.11
C THR A 38 0.35 15.95 7.26
N ILE A 39 -0.95 15.67 7.38
CA ILE A 39 -2.01 16.44 6.72
C ILE A 39 -3.00 16.92 7.77
N ILE A 40 -3.51 18.15 7.62
CA ILE A 40 -4.43 18.77 8.59
C ILE A 40 -5.79 19.04 7.95
N ILE A 41 -6.74 18.12 8.09
CA ILE A 41 -8.07 18.24 7.46
C ILE A 41 -9.07 18.75 8.51
N GLU A 42 -9.62 19.96 8.33
CA GLU A 42 -10.53 20.60 9.29
C GLU A 42 -10.01 20.54 10.74
N ASP A 43 -8.77 20.97 10.97
CA ASP A 43 -8.06 20.92 12.26
C ASP A 43 -7.76 19.50 12.80
N GLU A 44 -8.07 18.43 12.06
CA GLU A 44 -7.65 17.07 12.40
C GLU A 44 -6.29 16.75 11.77
N GLU A 45 -5.28 16.53 12.61
CA GLU A 45 -3.95 16.12 12.19
C GLU A 45 -3.89 14.61 11.93
N ILE A 46 -3.44 14.24 10.72
CA ILE A 46 -3.33 12.84 10.30
C ILE A 46 -1.92 12.52 9.84
N PHE A 47 -1.28 11.61 10.57
CA PHE A 47 0.06 11.12 10.25
C PHE A 47 0.05 10.12 9.08
N CYS A 48 0.95 10.33 8.13
CA CYS A 48 1.07 9.55 6.91
C CYS A 48 2.52 9.07 6.70
N ASN A 49 2.71 7.75 6.72
CA ASN A 49 4.06 7.15 6.58
C ASN A 49 4.69 7.37 5.20
N ASN A 50 3.87 7.60 4.16
CA ASN A 50 4.31 7.81 2.79
C ASN A 50 3.23 8.59 2.00
N SER A 51 3.55 8.96 0.77
CA SER A 51 2.64 9.75 -0.08
C SER A 51 1.34 9.02 -0.40
N ILE A 52 1.34 7.69 -0.52
CA ILE A 52 0.10 6.95 -0.76
C ILE A 52 -0.79 6.89 0.48
N ALA A 53 -0.20 6.85 1.68
CA ALA A 53 -0.94 6.92 2.93
C ALA A 53 -1.68 8.24 3.05
N VAL A 54 -1.15 9.34 2.49
CA VAL A 54 -1.89 10.62 2.40
C VAL A 54 -3.23 10.40 1.71
N LEU A 55 -3.21 9.82 0.50
CA LEU A 55 -4.42 9.59 -0.28
C LEU A 55 -5.40 8.61 0.39
N ILE A 56 -4.88 7.51 0.96
CA ILE A 56 -5.69 6.52 1.69
C ILE A 56 -6.35 7.17 2.91
N ASN A 57 -5.59 7.92 3.69
CA ASN A 57 -6.06 8.55 4.92
C ASN A 57 -7.07 9.66 4.62
N THR A 58 -6.85 10.48 3.58
CA THR A 58 -7.83 11.47 3.14
C THR A 58 -9.14 10.80 2.71
N ALA A 59 -9.08 9.70 1.93
CA ALA A 59 -10.27 8.97 1.52
C ALA A 59 -11.02 8.36 2.72
N ASN A 60 -10.32 7.71 3.64
CA ASN A 60 -10.91 7.16 4.87
C ASN A 60 -11.52 8.26 5.75
N TRP A 61 -10.85 9.41 5.88
CA TRP A 61 -11.38 10.54 6.62
C TRP A 61 -12.71 11.04 6.02
N LEU A 62 -12.79 11.15 4.70
CA LEU A 62 -14.04 11.52 4.02
C LEU A 62 -15.15 10.47 4.18
N ILE A 63 -14.80 9.19 4.20
CA ILE A 63 -15.74 8.10 4.51
C ILE A 63 -16.24 8.23 5.95
N LYS A 64 -15.35 8.49 6.91
CA LYS A 64 -15.69 8.70 8.33
C LYS A 64 -16.62 9.89 8.54
N LYS A 65 -16.45 10.97 7.76
CA LYS A 65 -17.35 12.14 7.77
C LYS A 65 -18.66 11.91 6.99
N GLY A 66 -18.86 10.73 6.41
CA GLY A 66 -20.05 10.37 5.63
C GLY A 66 -20.14 11.09 4.28
N LYS A 67 -19.04 11.69 3.80
CA LYS A 67 -18.98 12.39 2.50
C LYS A 67 -18.83 11.40 1.35
N ILE A 68 -18.01 10.37 1.54
CA ILE A 68 -17.89 9.25 0.60
C ILE A 68 -18.77 8.12 1.10
N THR A 69 -19.77 7.77 0.31
CA THR A 69 -20.60 6.58 0.53
C THR A 69 -20.50 5.66 -0.68
N PRO A 70 -20.85 4.36 -0.54
CA PRO A 70 -20.93 3.44 -1.68
C PRO A 70 -21.85 3.94 -2.81
N SER A 71 -22.86 4.75 -2.49
CA SER A 71 -23.78 5.34 -3.48
C SER A 71 -23.13 6.40 -4.36
N GLU A 72 -22.09 7.07 -3.87
CA GLU A 72 -21.31 8.07 -4.62
C GLU A 72 -20.22 7.44 -5.49
N CYS A 73 -20.03 6.12 -5.40
CA CYS A 73 -19.08 5.38 -6.22
C CYS A 73 -19.70 5.01 -7.58
N PRO A 74 -18.93 5.02 -8.68
CA PRO A 74 -17.48 5.23 -8.76
C PRO A 74 -17.07 6.71 -8.73
N ILE A 75 -16.07 7.03 -7.92
CA ILE A 75 -15.49 8.38 -7.86
C ILE A 75 -14.35 8.48 -8.87
N LYS A 76 -14.57 9.30 -9.89
CA LYS A 76 -13.53 9.70 -10.86
C LYS A 76 -12.95 11.05 -10.44
N ILE A 77 -11.62 11.13 -10.42
CA ILE A 77 -10.86 12.37 -10.24
C ILE A 77 -10.03 12.54 -11.50
N GLU A 78 -9.95 13.76 -12.05
CA GLU A 78 -9.49 14.12 -13.40
C GLU A 78 -8.74 13.02 -14.17
N GLY A 79 -9.27 12.72 -15.37
CA GLY A 79 -8.80 11.63 -16.24
C GLY A 79 -9.83 10.51 -16.41
N SER A 80 -9.39 9.39 -16.97
CA SER A 80 -10.24 8.26 -17.36
C SER A 80 -10.32 7.13 -16.33
N SER A 81 -9.51 7.16 -15.27
CA SER A 81 -9.41 6.07 -14.30
C SER A 81 -10.19 6.34 -13.02
N TYR A 82 -10.87 5.30 -12.51
CA TYR A 82 -11.57 5.37 -11.23
C TYR A 82 -10.55 5.45 -10.10
N LEU A 83 -10.74 6.42 -9.20
CA LEU A 83 -9.88 6.55 -8.04
C LEU A 83 -10.40 5.71 -6.88
N ILE A 84 -11.72 5.77 -6.64
CA ILE A 84 -12.40 4.99 -5.59
C ILE A 84 -13.61 4.30 -6.22
N ASN A 85 -13.78 3.02 -5.92
CA ASN A 85 -14.93 2.25 -6.39
C ASN A 85 -15.32 1.16 -5.36
N THR A 86 -16.56 0.68 -5.43
CA THR A 86 -17.06 -0.44 -4.60
C THR A 86 -16.45 -1.78 -4.99
N ARG A 87 -15.93 -1.87 -6.21
CA ARG A 87 -15.15 -3.01 -6.70
C ARG A 87 -13.84 -2.50 -7.29
N PRO A 88 -12.73 -3.24 -7.19
CA PRO A 88 -11.41 -2.79 -7.65
C PRO A 88 -11.25 -2.90 -9.17
N TYR A 89 -12.22 -2.37 -9.94
CA TYR A 89 -12.23 -2.37 -11.40
C TYR A 89 -12.48 -0.95 -11.93
N HIS A 90 -11.86 -0.65 -13.08
CA HIS A 90 -12.12 0.55 -13.87
C HIS A 90 -13.33 0.39 -14.80
N GLU A 91 -13.72 1.47 -15.49
CA GLU A 91 -14.83 1.51 -16.46
C GLU A 91 -14.68 0.50 -17.59
N ASP A 92 -13.45 0.28 -18.04
CA ASP A 92 -13.10 -0.66 -19.10
C ASP A 92 -13.00 -2.12 -18.61
N GLY A 93 -13.35 -2.39 -17.35
CA GLY A 93 -13.30 -3.71 -16.73
C GLY A 93 -11.91 -4.17 -16.31
N ARG A 94 -10.86 -3.35 -16.50
CA ARG A 94 -9.51 -3.69 -15.99
C ARG A 94 -9.47 -3.60 -14.47
N ASP A 95 -8.71 -4.51 -13.85
CA ASP A 95 -8.39 -4.45 -12.43
C ASP A 95 -7.59 -3.19 -12.08
N PHE A 96 -7.79 -2.71 -10.85
CA PHE A 96 -6.88 -1.74 -10.27
C PHE A 96 -5.47 -2.32 -10.20
N ARG A 97 -4.49 -1.57 -10.68
CA ARG A 97 -3.10 -2.06 -10.77
C ARG A 97 -2.55 -2.40 -9.39
N THR A 98 -2.91 -1.58 -8.40
CA THR A 98 -2.64 -1.84 -6.99
C THR A 98 -3.87 -1.47 -6.19
N LYS A 99 -4.73 -2.43 -5.85
CA LYS A 99 -5.89 -2.14 -5.00
C LYS A 99 -5.46 -1.85 -3.55
N LYS A 100 -6.08 -0.83 -2.96
CA LYS A 100 -5.99 -0.49 -1.54
C LYS A 100 -7.37 -0.52 -0.94
N GLU A 101 -7.53 -1.24 0.15
CA GLU A 101 -8.81 -1.32 0.85
C GLU A 101 -9.00 -0.07 1.70
N LEU A 102 -10.21 0.50 1.60
CA LEU A 102 -10.68 1.61 2.40
C LEU A 102 -11.79 1.10 3.34
N GLN A 103 -12.24 1.98 4.22
CA GLN A 103 -13.43 1.72 5.03
C GLN A 103 -14.68 1.49 4.16
N ASN A 104 -15.71 0.85 4.73
CA ASN A 104 -16.98 0.54 4.07
C ASN A 104 -16.88 -0.33 2.80
N ASN A 105 -15.90 -1.24 2.75
CA ASN A 105 -15.66 -2.13 1.60
C ASN A 105 -15.43 -1.38 0.28
N LEU A 106 -14.83 -0.20 0.35
CA LEU A 106 -14.41 0.56 -0.83
C LEU A 106 -12.96 0.26 -1.18
N PHE A 107 -12.63 0.43 -2.45
CA PHE A 107 -11.30 0.18 -2.98
C PHE A 107 -10.75 1.44 -3.64
N LEU A 108 -9.44 1.64 -3.51
CA LEU A 108 -8.68 2.75 -4.07
C LEU A 108 -7.56 2.26 -4.98
N GLU A 109 -7.37 2.93 -6.11
CA GLU A 109 -6.24 2.74 -7.01
C GLU A 109 -4.96 3.29 -6.36
N GLY A 110 -4.00 2.42 -6.07
CA GLY A 110 -2.79 2.73 -5.30
C GLY A 110 -1.50 2.78 -6.11
N ASN A 111 -1.55 2.84 -7.44
CA ASN A 111 -0.34 2.92 -8.27
C ASN A 111 -0.10 4.35 -8.78
N TRP A 112 0.22 5.26 -7.86
CA TRP A 112 0.46 6.69 -8.16
C TRP A 112 1.83 7.16 -7.69
N SER A 113 2.38 8.15 -8.40
CA SER A 113 3.56 8.90 -7.94
C SER A 113 3.25 9.68 -6.66
N SER A 114 4.28 10.15 -5.96
CA SER A 114 4.10 10.95 -4.74
C SER A 114 3.28 12.22 -5.01
N ASP A 115 3.60 12.94 -6.08
CA ASP A 115 2.90 14.17 -6.48
C ASP A 115 1.45 13.88 -6.86
N ASN A 116 1.20 12.80 -7.59
CA ASN A 116 -0.17 12.40 -7.94
C ASN A 116 -0.98 12.02 -6.71
N CYS A 117 -0.39 11.38 -5.70
CA CYS A 117 -1.11 11.10 -4.46
C CYS A 117 -1.57 12.40 -3.78
N ILE A 118 -0.68 13.40 -3.70
CA ILE A 118 -0.98 14.69 -3.08
C ILE A 118 -2.03 15.45 -3.89
N ASN A 119 -1.85 15.57 -5.21
CA ASN A 119 -2.78 16.26 -6.10
C ASN A 119 -4.16 15.61 -6.07
N LYS A 120 -4.24 14.28 -6.19
CA LYS A 120 -5.52 13.55 -6.09
C LYS A 120 -6.17 13.69 -4.72
N SER A 121 -5.39 13.78 -3.64
CA SER A 121 -5.94 14.04 -2.29
C SER A 121 -6.56 15.44 -2.21
N LYS A 122 -5.90 16.45 -2.77
CA LYS A 122 -6.44 17.81 -2.86
C LYS A 122 -7.72 17.85 -3.70
N GLU A 123 -7.70 17.23 -4.88
CA GLU A 123 -8.86 17.16 -5.77
C GLU A 123 -10.03 16.41 -5.11
N LEU A 124 -9.77 15.36 -4.34
CA LEU A 124 -10.78 14.62 -3.59
C LEU A 124 -11.45 15.52 -2.55
N LEU A 125 -10.65 16.27 -1.76
CA LEU A 125 -11.18 17.21 -0.77
C LEU A 125 -12.03 18.31 -1.42
N ILE A 126 -11.51 18.93 -2.48
CA ILE A 126 -12.21 19.99 -3.23
C ILE A 126 -13.54 19.48 -3.78
N ARG A 127 -13.56 18.25 -4.33
CA ARG A 127 -14.79 17.63 -4.87
C ARG A 127 -15.89 17.50 -3.80
N PHE A 128 -15.54 17.27 -2.55
CA PHE A 128 -16.50 17.16 -1.43
C PHE A 128 -16.70 18.48 -0.67
N GLY A 129 -16.26 19.60 -1.26
CA GLY A 129 -16.47 20.96 -0.73
C GLY A 129 -15.57 21.32 0.44
N ILE A 130 -14.44 20.61 0.61
CA ILE A 130 -13.48 20.86 1.68
C ILE A 130 -12.31 21.65 1.08
N PRO A 131 -11.98 22.83 1.64
CA PRO A 131 -10.88 23.62 1.13
C PRO A 131 -9.59 22.81 1.17
N ALA A 132 -8.71 23.03 0.20
CA ALA A 132 -7.43 22.35 0.12
C ALA A 132 -6.61 22.62 1.40
N THR A 133 -6.51 21.58 2.22
CA THR A 133 -5.73 21.52 3.47
C THR A 133 -4.25 21.83 3.25
N ASN A 134 -3.58 22.29 4.31
CA ASN A 134 -2.12 22.33 4.36
C ASN A 134 -1.54 20.91 4.44
N PHE A 135 -0.84 20.49 3.38
CA PHE A 135 -0.06 19.26 3.37
C PHE A 135 1.35 19.67 3.79
N ASP A 136 1.60 19.75 5.09
CA ASP A 136 2.90 20.16 5.61
C ASP A 136 3.94 19.10 5.20
N LEU A 137 4.66 19.44 4.14
CA LEU A 137 5.85 18.77 3.67
C LEU A 137 6.97 19.47 4.42
N GLU A 138 7.42 18.94 5.57
CA GLU A 138 8.61 19.47 6.27
C GLU A 138 9.67 19.85 5.23
N GLU A 139 9.92 21.14 5.04
CA GLU A 139 10.86 21.67 4.05
C GLU A 139 12.30 21.32 4.47
#